data_AF-A0A433CWW3-F1
#
_entry.id   AF-A0A433CWW3-F1
#
_cell.length_a   1.000
_cell.length_b   1.000
_cell.length_c   1.000
_cell.angle_alpha   90.00
_cell.angle_beta   90.00
_cell.angle_gamma   90.00
#
_symmetry.space_group_name_H-M   'P 1'
#
loop_
_entity.id
_entity.type
_entity.pdbx_description
1 polymer ?
#
loop_
_entity_poly.entity_id
_entity_poly.type
_entity_poly.pdbx_seq_one_letter_code
_entity_poly.pdbx_strand_id
1 'polypeptide(L)'
;MNAPDPTDCFFVPENLKKLKVIRDSKFANAMIVIFEREDHTLGNLLAHQLHRDPRVIFAGYQVSHPLDPYVLLRLRTNHTCDPGEALGDAMGELIQDIGTLKNRFDIDVLRHHAFDEAKAKNLEERERREAALETDF
;
A
#
# COMPACT_ATOMS: atom_id res chain seq x y z
N MET A 1 11.64 32.03 3.68
CA MET A 1 12.97 32.13 3.04
C MET A 1 13.83 30.88 3.22
N ASN A 2 13.68 30.08 4.29
CA ASN A 2 14.44 28.83 4.49
C ASN A 2 13.57 27.56 4.39
N ALA A 3 12.47 27.61 3.63
CA ALA A 3 11.66 26.42 3.42
C ALA A 3 12.37 25.54 2.37
N PRO A 4 12.54 24.23 2.62
CA PRO A 4 13.04 23.31 1.61
C PRO A 4 12.08 23.24 0.41
N ASP A 5 12.56 22.70 -0.70
CA ASP A 5 11.72 22.54 -1.89
C ASP A 5 10.68 21.42 -1.61
N PRO A 6 9.39 21.59 -1.97
CA PRO A 6 8.38 20.55 -1.77
C PRO A 6 8.71 19.21 -2.45
N THR A 7 9.52 19.23 -3.53
CA THR A 7 9.92 18.02 -4.25
C THR A 7 10.92 17.17 -3.47
N ASP A 8 11.63 17.76 -2.49
CA ASP A 8 12.55 17.03 -1.62
C ASP A 8 11.84 15.95 -0.81
N CYS A 9 10.51 15.97 -0.67
CA CYS A 9 9.79 14.94 0.09
C CYS A 9 9.82 13.56 -0.58
N PHE A 10 9.86 13.50 -1.92
CA PHE A 10 9.71 12.25 -2.68
C PHE A 10 10.79 12.05 -3.76
N PHE A 11 11.46 13.11 -4.20
CA PHE A 11 12.52 13.02 -5.21
C PHE A 11 13.83 12.54 -4.59
N VAL A 12 14.35 11.42 -5.10
CA VAL A 12 15.65 10.88 -4.69
C VAL A 12 16.72 11.41 -5.65
N PRO A 13 17.67 12.24 -5.18
CA PRO A 13 18.74 12.73 -6.02
C PRO A 13 19.74 11.61 -6.36
N GLU A 14 20.47 11.74 -7.47
CA GLU A 14 21.35 10.67 -8.01
C GLU A 14 22.46 10.24 -7.04
N ASN A 15 22.89 11.14 -6.15
CA ASN A 15 23.91 10.86 -5.14
C ASN A 15 23.38 10.07 -3.93
N LEU A 16 22.05 9.90 -3.81
CA LEU A 16 21.40 9.26 -2.68
C LEU A 16 20.77 7.93 -3.12
N LYS A 17 21.09 6.85 -2.41
CA LYS A 17 20.40 5.57 -2.59
C LYS A 17 19.09 5.58 -1.85
N LYS A 18 18.01 5.12 -2.50
CA LYS A 18 16.67 4.96 -1.90
C LYS A 18 16.71 4.14 -0.60
N LEU A 19 17.53 3.10 -0.58
CA LEU A 19 17.59 2.13 0.49
C LEU A 19 19.02 1.98 1.00
N LYS A 20 19.17 2.05 2.32
CA LYS A 20 20.43 1.76 3.03
C LYS A 20 20.17 0.71 4.10
N VAL A 21 20.85 -0.42 4.03
CA VAL A 21 20.75 -1.50 5.04
C VAL A 21 21.93 -1.45 5.97
N ILE A 22 21.67 -1.45 7.26
CA ILE A 22 22.65 -1.46 8.33
C ILE A 22 22.38 -2.68 9.20
N ARG A 23 23.39 -3.51 9.44
CA ARG A 23 23.27 -4.61 10.40
C ARG A 23 23.30 -4.04 11.82
N ASP A 24 22.37 -4.49 12.66
CA ASP A 24 22.30 -4.03 14.05
C ASP A 24 23.33 -4.80 14.89
N SER A 25 24.22 -4.08 15.57
CA SER A 25 25.24 -4.69 16.44
C SER A 25 24.68 -5.09 17.81
N LYS A 26 23.52 -4.56 18.22
CA LYS A 26 22.96 -4.79 19.56
C LYS A 26 22.24 -6.13 19.67
N PHE A 27 21.69 -6.63 18.58
CA PHE A 27 20.92 -7.86 18.55
C PHE A 27 21.34 -8.75 17.38
N ALA A 28 21.44 -10.05 17.62
CA ALA A 28 21.67 -11.02 16.54
C ALA A 28 20.45 -11.08 15.60
N ASN A 29 20.70 -11.32 14.31
CA ASN A 29 19.69 -11.37 13.24
C ASN A 29 18.75 -10.17 13.23
N ALA A 30 19.31 -8.98 13.45
CA ALA A 30 18.59 -7.73 13.36
C ALA A 30 19.22 -6.81 12.32
N MET A 31 18.38 -6.05 11.64
CA MET A 31 18.79 -5.04 10.68
C MET A 31 17.97 -3.76 10.83
N ILE A 32 18.58 -2.66 10.43
CA ILE A 32 17.96 -1.35 10.32
C ILE A 32 18.02 -0.97 8.85
N VAL A 33 16.86 -0.74 8.25
CA VAL A 33 16.72 -0.27 6.88
C VAL A 33 16.28 1.17 6.93
N ILE A 34 17.02 2.03 6.23
CA ILE A 34 16.68 3.43 6.04
C ILE A 34 16.08 3.57 4.64
N PHE A 35 14.84 4.00 4.60
CA PHE A 35 14.11 4.36 3.38
C PHE A 35 14.17 5.87 3.22
N GLU A 36 14.91 6.33 2.21
CA GLU A 36 15.01 7.74 1.87
C GLU A 36 13.79 8.17 1.05
N ARG A 37 13.31 9.39 1.28
CA ARG A 37 12.18 10.00 0.59
C ARG A 37 10.90 9.17 0.69
N GLU A 38 10.62 8.69 1.89
CA GLU A 38 9.44 7.89 2.24
C GLU A 38 8.88 8.37 3.58
N ASP A 39 7.63 7.99 3.86
CA ASP A 39 6.90 8.41 5.05
C ASP A 39 6.17 7.25 5.75
N HIS A 40 5.25 7.60 6.66
CA HIS A 40 4.42 6.65 7.39
C HIS A 40 3.62 5.71 6.48
N THR A 41 3.33 6.10 5.24
CA THR A 41 2.58 5.27 4.29
C THR A 41 3.30 3.94 4.05
N LEU A 42 4.57 4.00 3.66
CA LEU A 42 5.38 2.80 3.45
C LEU A 42 5.79 2.15 4.77
N GLY A 43 6.23 2.94 5.74
CA GLY A 43 6.72 2.44 7.02
C GLY A 43 5.67 1.61 7.78
N ASN A 44 4.45 2.14 7.88
CA ASN A 44 3.36 1.47 8.57
C ASN A 44 2.89 0.23 7.82
N LEU A 45 2.80 0.29 6.48
CA LEU A 45 2.38 -0.83 5.66
C LEU A 45 3.35 -2.02 5.80
N LEU A 46 4.65 -1.78 5.68
CA LEU A 46 5.67 -2.80 5.85
C LEU A 46 5.68 -3.37 7.26
N ALA A 47 5.60 -2.52 8.29
CA ALA A 47 5.56 -2.98 9.66
C ALA A 47 4.37 -3.93 9.89
N HIS A 48 3.17 -3.59 9.40
CA HIS A 48 2.01 -4.47 9.53
C HIS A 48 2.17 -5.80 8.78
N GLN A 49 2.72 -5.78 7.56
CA GLN A 49 2.94 -7.02 6.82
C GLN A 49 3.97 -7.92 7.52
N LEU A 50 5.08 -7.35 7.99
CA LEU A 50 6.13 -8.11 8.65
C LEU A 50 5.64 -8.80 9.93
N HIS A 51 4.68 -8.22 10.65
CA HIS A 51 4.07 -8.88 11.82
C HIS A 51 3.17 -10.07 11.46
N ARG A 52 2.77 -10.24 10.19
CA ARG A 52 2.03 -11.43 9.74
C ARG A 52 2.94 -12.66 9.64
N ASP A 53 4.24 -12.46 9.43
CA ASP A 53 5.21 -13.54 9.35
C ASP A 53 5.61 -14.03 10.76
N PRO A 54 5.33 -15.30 11.12
CA PRO A 54 5.69 -15.85 12.44
C PRO A 54 7.20 -15.94 12.69
N ARG A 55 8.03 -15.82 11.64
CA ARG A 55 9.49 -15.81 11.76
C ARG A 55 10.01 -14.47 12.28
N VAL A 56 9.22 -13.40 12.18
CA VAL A 56 9.57 -12.06 12.64
C VAL A 56 9.28 -11.93 14.13
N ILE A 57 10.32 -11.60 14.90
CA ILE A 57 10.21 -11.37 16.36
C ILE A 57 9.83 -9.91 16.63
N PHE A 58 10.38 -8.99 15.84
CA PHE A 58 10.14 -7.57 16.00
C PHE A 58 10.23 -6.86 14.66
N ALA A 59 9.22 -6.08 14.33
CA ALA A 59 9.26 -5.10 13.25
C ALA A 59 8.74 -3.77 13.80
N GLY A 60 9.50 -2.70 13.64
CA GLY A 60 9.07 -1.38 14.08
C GLY A 60 9.68 -0.32 13.20
N TYR A 61 8.92 0.74 12.92
CA TYR A 61 9.41 1.87 12.15
C TYR A 61 9.31 3.15 12.96
N GLN A 62 10.18 4.11 12.65
CA GLN A 62 10.13 5.45 13.20
C GLN A 62 10.53 6.48 12.15
N VAL A 63 9.92 7.65 12.25
CA VAL A 63 10.34 8.87 11.57
C VAL A 63 11.08 9.70 12.61
N SER A 64 12.39 9.84 12.48
CA SER A 64 13.23 10.52 13.49
C SER A 64 12.83 11.98 13.69
N HIS A 65 12.53 12.67 12.59
CA HIS A 65 12.13 14.06 12.60
C HIS A 65 11.16 14.34 11.44
N PRO A 66 10.03 15.05 11.64
CA PRO A 66 9.03 15.28 10.58
C PRO A 66 9.54 16.07 9.37
N LEU A 67 10.58 16.89 9.55
CA LEU A 67 11.18 17.66 8.45
C LEU A 67 12.12 16.83 7.56
N ASP A 68 12.54 15.66 8.04
CA ASP A 68 13.40 14.78 7.28
C ASP A 68 12.56 13.67 6.64
N PRO A 69 12.49 13.61 5.31
CA PRO A 69 11.65 12.63 4.63
C PRO A 69 12.38 11.29 4.54
N TYR A 70 12.67 10.66 5.67
CA TYR A 70 13.18 9.29 5.70
C TYR A 70 12.61 8.50 6.86
N VAL A 71 12.47 7.19 6.65
CA VAL A 71 11.94 6.24 7.63
C VAL A 71 13.00 5.24 8.00
N LEU A 72 13.14 4.96 9.30
CA LEU A 72 13.96 3.85 9.78
C LEU A 72 13.05 2.69 10.15
N LEU A 73 13.21 1.57 9.46
CA LEU A 73 12.58 0.30 9.80
C LEU A 73 13.62 -0.59 10.50
N ARG A 74 13.31 -1.03 11.71
CA ARG A 74 14.10 -2.01 12.45
C ARG A 74 13.37 -3.34 12.43
N LEU A 75 14.06 -4.36 11.95
CA LEU A 75 13.55 -5.71 11.80
C LEU A 75 14.47 -6.68 12.55
N ARG A 76 13.86 -7.62 13.26
CA ARG A 76 14.53 -8.75 13.89
C ARG A 76 13.74 -10.01 13.60
N THR A 77 14.42 -10.98 13.03
CA THR A 77 13.88 -12.32 12.79
C THR A 77 14.43 -13.30 13.82
N ASN A 78 13.81 -14.48 13.86
CA ASN A 78 14.37 -15.62 14.55
C ASN A 78 15.64 -16.15 13.83
N HIS A 79 16.20 -17.25 14.30
CA HIS A 79 17.39 -17.86 13.68
C HIS A 79 17.06 -18.72 12.44
N THR A 80 15.82 -18.72 11.97
CA THR A 80 15.38 -19.55 10.83
C THR A 80 15.43 -18.83 9.49
N CYS A 81 15.36 -17.49 9.48
CA CYS A 81 15.46 -16.69 8.26
C CYS A 81 16.31 -15.43 8.47
N ASP A 82 16.92 -14.95 7.39
CA ASP A 82 17.60 -13.65 7.39
C ASP A 82 16.54 -12.52 7.34
N PRO A 83 16.72 -11.42 8.08
CA PRO A 83 15.77 -10.31 8.05
C PRO A 83 15.63 -9.67 6.66
N GLY A 84 16.65 -9.72 5.81
CA GLY A 84 16.55 -9.25 4.42
C GLY A 84 15.61 -10.12 3.58
N GLU A 85 15.63 -11.43 3.80
CA GLU A 85 14.72 -12.38 3.14
C GLU A 85 13.28 -12.17 3.59
N ALA A 86 13.03 -12.08 4.90
CA ALA A 86 11.70 -11.81 5.45
C ALA A 86 11.11 -10.48 4.93
N LEU A 87 11.96 -9.45 4.75
CA LEU A 87 11.53 -8.19 4.13
C LEU A 87 11.17 -8.36 2.65
N GLY A 88 11.97 -9.11 1.89
CA GLY A 88 11.69 -9.41 0.49
C GLY A 88 10.39 -10.17 0.30
N ASP A 89 10.16 -11.20 1.11
CA ASP A 89 8.93 -11.99 1.12
C ASP A 89 7.72 -11.11 1.42
N ALA A 90 7.79 -10.30 2.49
CA ALA A 90 6.71 -9.39 2.87
C ALA A 90 6.37 -8.38 1.76
N MET A 91 7.38 -7.85 1.06
CA MET A 91 7.15 -6.94 -0.07
C MET A 91 6.47 -7.66 -1.25
N GLY A 92 6.89 -8.89 -1.56
CA GLY A 92 6.27 -9.71 -2.61
C GLY A 92 4.80 -10.00 -2.33
N GLU A 93 4.49 -10.40 -1.09
CA GLU A 93 3.12 -10.63 -0.65
C GLU A 93 2.26 -9.36 -0.72
N LEU A 94 2.78 -8.21 -0.30
CA LEU A 94 2.06 -6.93 -0.40
C LEU A 94 1.72 -6.56 -1.85
N ILE A 95 2.65 -6.76 -2.79
CA ILE A 95 2.40 -6.50 -4.22
C ILE A 95 1.26 -7.41 -4.72
N GLN A 96 1.25 -8.67 -4.31
CA GLN A 96 0.20 -9.62 -4.68
C GLN A 96 -1.16 -9.26 -4.05
N ASP A 97 -1.18 -8.86 -2.78
CA ASP A 97 -2.39 -8.43 -2.06
C ASP A 97 -3.02 -7.21 -2.73
N ILE A 98 -2.21 -6.18 -3.02
CA ILE A 98 -2.66 -4.96 -3.70
C ILE A 98 -3.13 -5.28 -5.12
N GLY A 99 -2.42 -6.13 -5.86
CA GLY A 99 -2.84 -6.57 -7.18
C GLY A 99 -4.19 -7.29 -7.15
N THR A 100 -4.41 -8.15 -6.16
CA THR A 100 -5.69 -8.84 -5.96
C THR A 100 -6.81 -7.87 -5.62
N LEU A 101 -6.54 -6.89 -4.74
CA LEU A 101 -7.50 -5.84 -4.38
C LEU A 101 -7.92 -5.03 -5.61
N LYS A 102 -6.93 -4.57 -6.41
CA LYS A 102 -7.18 -3.82 -7.64
C LYS A 102 -8.08 -4.60 -8.59
N ASN A 103 -7.75 -5.87 -8.87
CA ASN A 103 -8.53 -6.69 -9.79
C ASN A 103 -9.98 -6.89 -9.32
N ARG A 104 -10.19 -7.11 -8.01
CA ARG A 104 -11.53 -7.23 -7.43
C ARG A 104 -12.31 -5.92 -7.56
N PHE A 105 -11.66 -4.79 -7.26
CA PHE A 105 -12.25 -3.48 -7.39
C PHE A 105 -12.68 -3.19 -8.83
N ASP A 106 -11.82 -3.45 -9.82
CA ASP A 106 -12.13 -3.25 -11.24
C ASP A 106 -13.34 -4.09 -11.69
N ILE A 107 -13.43 -5.35 -11.23
CA ILE A 107 -14.58 -6.22 -11.51
C ILE A 107 -15.86 -5.67 -10.90
N ASP A 108 -15.81 -5.19 -9.66
CA ASP A 108 -16.99 -4.67 -8.96
C ASP A 108 -17.47 -3.33 -9.55
N VAL A 109 -16.56 -2.49 -10.02
CA VAL A 109 -16.90 -1.26 -10.77
C VAL A 109 -17.66 -1.62 -12.05
N LEU A 110 -17.18 -2.59 -12.83
CA LEU A 110 -17.85 -3.05 -14.04
C LEU A 110 -19.26 -3.61 -13.74
N ARG A 111 -19.41 -4.37 -12.65
CA ARG A 111 -20.71 -4.90 -12.21
C ARG A 111 -21.67 -3.77 -11.84
N HIS A 112 -21.19 -2.74 -11.15
CA HIS A 112 -22.02 -1.60 -10.77
C HIS A 112 -22.50 -0.83 -12.00
N HIS A 113 -21.62 -0.57 -12.97
CA HIS A 113 -22.01 0.08 -14.23
C HIS A 113 -23.06 -0.74 -15.01
N ALA A 114 -22.88 -2.05 -15.13
CA ALA A 114 -23.86 -2.92 -15.79
C ALA A 114 -25.22 -2.93 -15.07
N PHE A 115 -25.22 -2.87 -13.73
CA PHE A 115 -26.44 -2.79 -12.94
C PHE A 115 -27.17 -1.45 -13.14
N ASP A 116 -26.44 -0.33 -13.16
CA ASP A 116 -27.00 1.00 -13.40
C ASP A 116 -27.65 1.10 -14.79
N GLU A 117 -26.98 0.57 -15.82
CA GLU A 117 -27.53 0.51 -17.18
C GLU A 117 -28.79 -0.36 -17.26
N ALA A 118 -28.79 -1.53 -16.61
CA ALA A 118 -29.96 -2.40 -16.59
C ALA A 118 -31.15 -1.75 -15.86
N LYS A 119 -30.88 -1.04 -14.76
CA LYS A 119 -31.91 -0.31 -14.01
C LYS A 119 -32.50 0.83 -14.84
N ALA A 120 -31.67 1.57 -15.58
CA ALA A 120 -32.14 2.62 -16.48
C ALA A 120 -33.04 2.07 -17.58
N LYS A 121 -32.64 0.96 -18.24
CA LYS A 121 -33.47 0.30 -19.26
C LYS A 121 -34.82 -0.19 -18.71
N ASN A 122 -34.81 -0.82 -17.53
CA ASN A 122 -36.03 -1.30 -16.89
C ASN A 122 -36.99 -0.15 -16.51
N LEU A 123 -36.44 1.01 -16.13
CA LEU A 123 -37.25 2.20 -15.85
C LEU A 123 -37.88 2.75 -17.13
N GLU A 124 -37.10 2.90 -18.20
CA GLU A 124 -37.60 3.33 -19.51
C GLU A 124 -38.67 2.37 -20.06
N GLU A 125 -38.49 1.06 -19.92
CA GLU A 125 -39.49 0.06 -20.34
C GLU A 125 -40.77 0.16 -19.51
N ARG A 126 -40.68 0.44 -18.21
CA ARG A 126 -41.84 0.63 -17.34
C ARG A 126 -42.62 1.90 -17.73
N GLU A 127 -41.92 3.01 -17.92
CA GLU A 127 -42.52 4.28 -18.36
C GLU A 127 -43.21 4.15 -19.73
N ARG A 128 -42.60 3.43 -20.68
CA ARG A 128 -43.24 3.14 -21.99
C ARG A 128 -44.50 2.30 -21.85
N ARG A 129 -44.49 1.32 -20.94
CA ARG A 129 -45.65 0.44 -20.72
C ARG A 129 -46.80 1.16 -20.03
N GLU A 130 -46.50 2.07 -19.10
CA GLU A 130 -47.49 2.93 -18.44
C GLU A 130 -48.11 3.92 -19.44
N ALA A 131 -47.30 4.57 -20.29
CA ALA A 131 -47.80 5.48 -21.33
C ALA A 131 -48.71 4.80 -22.36
N ALA A 132 -48.42 3.55 -22.74
CA ALA A 132 -49.25 2.79 -23.68
C ALA A 132 -50.64 2.45 -23.11
N LEU A 133 -50.73 2.21 -21.79
CA LEU A 133 -52.00 1.96 -21.10
C LEU A 133 -52.86 3.22 -20.97
N GLU A 134 -52.27 4.41 -20.94
CA GLU A 134 -52.99 5.68 -20.88
C GLU A 134 -53.59 6.09 -22.24
N THR A 135 -53.02 5.64 -23.36
CA THR A 135 -53.52 5.96 -24.72
C THR A 135 -54.67 5.10 -25.21
N ASP A 136 -55.01 4.02 -24.50
CA ASP A 136 -56.06 3.05 -24.88
C ASP A 136 -57.46 3.35 -24.27
N PHE A 137 -57.67 4.56 -23.71
CA PHE A 137 -58.96 5.08 -23.24
C PHE A 137 -59.37 6.35 -24.01
#